data_AF-A0A2N5K1R4-F1
#
_entry.id   AF-A0A2N5K1R4-F1
#
_cell.length_a   1.000
_cell.length_b   1.000
_cell.length_c   1.000
_cell.angle_alpha   90.00
_cell.angle_beta   90.00
_cell.angle_gamma   90.00
#
_symmetry.space_group_name_H-M   'P 1'
#
loop_
_entity.id
_entity.type
_entity.pdbx_description
1 polymer ?
#
loop_
_entity_poly.entity_id
_entity_poly.type
_entity_poly.pdbx_seq_one_letter_code
_entity_poly.pdbx_strand_id
1 'polypeptide(L)'
;MHDPQRRIVRLRTIAGHVRGVQRMERDDAYCIDLIKQVQAIQAALDKFAGLVLEHHLATCVTETIRSEDEAERERVVTELVQVYAPLGEGGPHGELFALSRLDRLQKVESDVQQIEQLVTGDAYCIDIIQRAQQAKAALERFNARVLSDHLNGCITDAIRGDQVAEREHKLRELLQLFTTANTLQAS
;
A
#
# COMPACT_ATOMS: atom_id res chain seq x y z
N MET A 1 1.44 -9.02 -21.78
CA MET A 1 1.30 -8.42 -20.43
C MET A 1 0.58 -9.39 -19.48
N HIS A 2 0.82 -10.70 -19.59
CA HIS A 2 0.16 -11.75 -18.77
C HIS A 2 1.17 -12.65 -18.06
N ASP A 3 2.44 -12.25 -18.02
CA ASP A 3 3.53 -13.09 -17.50
C ASP A 3 3.57 -13.09 -15.95
N PRO A 4 3.29 -14.25 -15.31
CA PRO A 4 3.38 -14.39 -13.85
C PRO A 4 4.78 -14.07 -13.32
N GLN A 5 5.84 -14.34 -14.09
CA GLN A 5 7.23 -14.03 -13.69
C GLN A 5 7.41 -12.53 -13.45
N ARG A 6 6.85 -11.69 -14.33
CA ARG A 6 6.95 -10.23 -14.20
C ARG A 6 6.21 -9.72 -12.96
N ARG A 7 5.09 -10.34 -12.58
CA ARG A 7 4.34 -10.03 -11.35
C ARG A 7 5.14 -10.42 -10.10
N ILE A 8 5.75 -11.61 -10.12
CA ILE A 8 6.62 -12.10 -9.04
C ILE A 8 7.83 -11.18 -8.83
N VAL A 9 8.52 -10.78 -9.91
CA VAL A 9 9.66 -9.85 -9.81
C VAL A 9 9.26 -8.53 -9.15
N ARG A 10 8.06 -8.00 -9.46
CA ARG A 10 7.55 -6.78 -8.80
C ARG A 10 7.33 -6.99 -7.30
N LEU A 11 6.73 -8.11 -6.89
CA LEU A 11 6.50 -8.42 -5.48
C LEU A 11 7.83 -8.57 -4.70
N ARG A 12 8.83 -9.22 -5.28
CA ARG A 12 10.17 -9.33 -4.68
C ARG A 12 10.82 -7.96 -4.49
N THR A 13 10.68 -7.07 -5.47
CA THR A 13 11.15 -5.68 -5.37
C THR A 13 10.42 -4.93 -4.26
N ILE A 14 9.08 -5.04 -4.20
CA ILE A 14 8.25 -4.44 -3.14
C ILE A 14 8.71 -4.93 -1.75
N ALA A 15 8.88 -6.24 -1.56
CA ALA A 15 9.38 -6.81 -0.30
C ALA A 15 10.79 -6.32 0.05
N GLY A 16 11.66 -6.13 -0.96
CA GLY A 16 12.97 -5.50 -0.79
C GLY A 16 12.88 -4.06 -0.29
N HIS A 17 11.96 -3.26 -0.84
CA HIS A 17 11.72 -1.89 -0.38
C HIS A 17 11.15 -1.86 1.05
N VAL A 18 10.22 -2.76 1.40
CA VAL A 18 9.69 -2.87 2.78
C VAL A 18 10.82 -3.17 3.77
N ARG A 19 11.73 -4.11 3.44
CA ARG A 19 12.95 -4.35 4.25
C ARG A 19 13.87 -3.13 4.34
N GLY A 20 13.91 -2.31 3.30
CA GLY A 20 14.60 -1.02 3.31
C GLY A 20 14.01 -0.07 4.34
N VAL A 21 12.69 0.11 4.33
CA VAL A 21 11.96 0.93 5.32
C VAL A 21 12.15 0.39 6.73
N GLN A 22 12.16 -0.93 6.94
CA GLN A 22 12.47 -1.51 8.26
C GLN A 22 13.87 -1.14 8.77
N ARG A 23 14.88 -1.03 7.89
CA ARG A 23 16.22 -0.56 8.29
C ARG A 23 16.17 0.91 8.65
N MET A 24 15.56 1.73 7.79
CA MET A 24 15.39 3.17 8.05
C MET A 24 14.70 3.45 9.39
N GLU A 25 13.66 2.68 9.72
CA GLU A 25 12.96 2.77 11.01
C GLU A 25 13.85 2.39 12.20
N ARG A 26 14.70 1.35 12.08
CA ARG A 26 15.66 0.96 13.12
C ARG A 26 16.76 2.00 13.32
N ASP A 27 17.20 2.62 12.23
CA ASP A 27 18.30 3.57 12.21
C ASP A 27 17.82 5.00 12.54
N ASP A 28 16.56 5.16 12.96
CA ASP A 28 15.89 6.45 13.24
C ASP A 28 16.06 7.47 12.11
N ALA A 29 15.90 7.00 10.88
CA ALA A 29 16.03 7.83 9.69
C ALA A 29 14.98 8.95 9.66
N TYR A 30 15.29 10.00 8.90
CA TYR A 30 14.44 11.18 8.82
C TYR A 30 13.00 10.84 8.40
N CYS A 31 12.02 11.27 9.21
CA CYS A 31 10.63 10.84 9.08
C CYS A 31 10.05 11.12 7.69
N ILE A 32 10.42 12.24 7.07
CA ILE A 32 9.95 12.64 5.74
C ILE A 32 10.44 11.65 4.68
N ASP A 33 11.69 11.22 4.76
CA ASP A 33 12.25 10.25 3.81
C ASP A 33 11.63 8.87 3.99
N LEU A 34 11.35 8.48 5.24
CA LEU A 34 10.64 7.26 5.55
C LEU A 34 9.23 7.26 4.94
N ILE A 35 8.47 8.35 5.10
CA ILE A 35 7.13 8.51 4.51
C ILE A 35 7.19 8.39 2.98
N LYS A 36 8.14 9.06 2.33
CA LYS A 36 8.31 9.01 0.86
C LYS A 36 8.59 7.59 0.37
N GLN A 37 9.46 6.84 1.05
CA GLN A 37 9.75 5.45 0.69
C GLN A 37 8.51 4.57 0.83
N VAL A 38 7.73 4.75 1.91
CA VAL A 38 6.48 4.01 2.09
C VAL A 38 5.44 4.38 1.02
N GLN A 39 5.33 5.65 0.63
CA GLN A 39 4.47 6.09 -0.48
C GLN A 39 4.85 5.44 -1.81
N ALA A 40 6.15 5.30 -2.09
CA ALA A 40 6.61 4.59 -3.29
C ALA A 40 6.21 3.10 -3.26
N ILE A 41 6.24 2.46 -2.09
CA ILE A 41 5.77 1.08 -1.92
C ILE A 41 4.26 0.97 -2.15
N GLN A 42 3.47 1.91 -1.60
CA GLN A 42 2.02 1.97 -1.82
C GLN A 42 1.69 2.07 -3.32
N ALA A 43 2.35 2.98 -4.04
CA ALA A 43 2.17 3.13 -5.49
C ALA A 43 2.57 1.87 -6.27
N ALA A 44 3.63 1.17 -5.83
CA ALA A 44 4.03 -0.10 -6.43
C ALA A 44 2.99 -1.22 -6.20
N LEU A 45 2.36 -1.26 -5.02
CA LEU A 45 1.25 -2.18 -4.72
C LEU A 45 0.01 -1.86 -5.56
N ASP A 46 -0.37 -0.59 -5.71
CA ASP A 46 -1.47 -0.17 -6.58
C ASP A 46 -1.22 -0.61 -8.02
N LYS A 47 -0.02 -0.36 -8.54
CA LYS A 47 0.38 -0.78 -9.89
C LYS A 47 0.36 -2.29 -10.06
N PHE A 48 0.76 -3.03 -9.04
CA PHE A 48 0.66 -4.50 -9.05
C PHE A 48 -0.80 -4.96 -9.09
N ALA A 49 -1.66 -4.43 -8.21
CA ALA A 49 -3.08 -4.76 -8.15
C ALA A 49 -3.79 -4.44 -9.48
N GLY A 50 -3.49 -3.29 -10.09
CA GLY A 50 -4.01 -2.90 -11.41
C GLY A 50 -3.64 -3.89 -12.53
N LEU A 51 -2.41 -4.41 -12.52
CA LEU A 51 -1.99 -5.44 -13.49
C LEU A 51 -2.72 -6.77 -13.29
N VAL A 52 -3.02 -7.14 -12.05
CA VAL A 52 -3.80 -8.35 -11.75
C VAL A 52 -5.25 -8.16 -12.15
N LEU A 53 -5.83 -6.98 -11.90
CA LEU A 53 -7.19 -6.64 -12.32
C LEU A 53 -7.33 -6.65 -13.84
N GLU A 54 -6.38 -6.04 -14.56
CA GLU A 54 -6.38 -6.05 -16.02
C GLU A 54 -6.37 -7.49 -16.58
N HIS A 55 -5.56 -8.37 -15.98
CA HIS A 55 -5.55 -9.79 -16.32
C HIS A 55 -6.91 -10.46 -16.05
N HIS A 56 -7.50 -10.20 -14.89
CA HIS A 56 -8.81 -10.76 -14.51
C HIS A 56 -9.92 -10.32 -15.47
N LEU A 57 -9.95 -9.04 -15.84
CA LEU A 57 -10.91 -8.50 -16.81
C LEU A 57 -10.75 -9.14 -18.20
N ALA A 58 -9.51 -9.30 -18.66
CA ALA A 58 -9.21 -9.85 -19.98
C ALA A 58 -9.47 -11.37 -20.12
N THR A 59 -9.45 -12.11 -19.01
CA THR A 59 -9.60 -13.57 -18.98
C THR A 59 -10.92 -13.97 -18.34
N CYS A 60 -10.95 -14.11 -17.01
CA CYS A 60 -12.09 -14.61 -16.24
C CYS A 60 -13.39 -13.87 -16.59
N VAL A 61 -13.38 -12.53 -16.57
CA VAL A 61 -14.60 -11.74 -16.77
C VAL A 61 -15.09 -11.84 -18.21
N THR A 62 -14.17 -11.77 -19.18
CA THR A 62 -14.52 -11.84 -20.61
C THR A 62 -15.11 -13.21 -20.98
N GLU A 63 -14.60 -14.30 -20.38
CA GLU A 63 -15.15 -15.65 -20.56
C GLU A 63 -16.53 -15.79 -19.92
N THR A 64 -16.68 -15.35 -18.67
CA THR A 64 -17.95 -15.45 -17.92
C THR A 64 -19.07 -14.63 -18.55
N ILE A 65 -18.79 -13.40 -19.03
CA ILE A 65 -19.82 -12.56 -19.69
C ILE A 65 -20.40 -13.22 -20.94
N ARG A 66 -19.63 -14.08 -21.62
CA ARG A 66 -20.07 -14.82 -22.81
C ARG A 66 -20.80 -16.13 -22.50
N SER A 67 -20.78 -16.57 -21.25
CA SER A 67 -21.51 -17.75 -20.80
C SER A 67 -23.01 -17.50 -20.79
N GLU A 68 -23.83 -18.54 -20.94
CA GLU A 68 -25.30 -18.41 -20.83
C GLU A 68 -25.80 -18.35 -19.37
N ASP A 69 -24.92 -18.62 -18.40
CA ASP A 69 -25.26 -18.65 -16.97
C ASP A 69 -25.35 -17.25 -16.36
N GLU A 70 -26.57 -16.78 -16.11
CA GLU A 70 -26.85 -15.48 -15.49
C GLU A 70 -26.30 -15.38 -14.06
N ALA A 71 -26.39 -16.44 -13.27
CA ALA A 71 -25.93 -16.41 -11.88
C ALA A 71 -24.41 -16.21 -11.83
N GLU A 72 -23.69 -16.84 -12.75
CA GLU A 72 -22.24 -16.71 -12.87
C GLU A 72 -21.83 -15.31 -13.36
N ARG A 73 -22.59 -14.70 -14.28
CA ARG A 73 -22.39 -13.30 -14.68
C ARG A 73 -22.60 -12.33 -13.52
N GLU A 74 -23.68 -12.47 -12.77
CA GLU A 74 -24.00 -11.61 -11.63
C GLU A 74 -22.97 -11.74 -10.51
N ARG A 75 -22.47 -12.96 -10.27
CA ARG A 75 -21.38 -13.24 -9.31
C ARG A 75 -20.12 -12.46 -9.65
N VAL A 76 -19.65 -12.55 -10.89
CA VAL A 76 -18.42 -11.87 -11.33
C VAL A 76 -18.54 -10.35 -11.29
N VAL A 77 -19.71 -9.80 -11.64
CA VAL A 77 -19.97 -8.35 -11.48
C VAL A 77 -19.88 -7.93 -10.01
N THR A 78 -20.47 -8.72 -9.11
CA THR A 78 -20.41 -8.47 -7.67
C THR A 78 -18.98 -8.51 -7.14
N GLU A 79 -18.16 -9.45 -7.60
CA GLU A 79 -16.74 -9.54 -7.25
C GLU A 79 -15.94 -8.31 -7.71
N LEU A 80 -16.19 -7.81 -8.92
CA LEU A 80 -15.56 -6.58 -9.41
C LEU A 80 -15.92 -5.37 -8.55
N VAL A 81 -17.18 -5.27 -8.09
CA VAL A 81 -17.59 -4.21 -7.16
C VAL A 81 -16.86 -4.35 -5.83
N GLN A 82 -16.66 -5.57 -5.32
CA GLN A 82 -15.96 -5.82 -4.06
C GLN A 82 -14.49 -5.41 -4.09
N VAL A 83 -13.82 -5.46 -5.25
CA VAL A 83 -12.45 -4.95 -5.41
C VAL A 83 -12.34 -3.45 -5.11
N TYR A 84 -13.40 -2.69 -5.39
CA TYR A 84 -13.44 -1.24 -5.17
C TYR A 84 -14.26 -0.82 -3.98
N ALA A 85 -14.96 -1.77 -3.34
CA ALA A 85 -15.61 -1.51 -2.08
C ALA A 85 -14.53 -1.03 -1.10
N PRO A 86 -14.73 0.11 -0.41
CA PRO A 86 -13.82 0.51 0.64
C PRO A 86 -13.69 -0.69 1.58
N LEU A 87 -12.45 -1.15 1.79
CA LEU A 87 -12.16 -2.15 2.81
C LEU A 87 -12.86 -1.64 4.08
N GLY A 88 -13.93 -2.32 4.49
CA GLY A 88 -14.89 -1.75 5.43
C GLY A 88 -14.18 -1.09 6.60
N GLU A 89 -14.59 0.14 6.92
CA GLU A 89 -14.16 0.82 8.14
C GLU A 89 -14.63 -0.01 9.34
N GLY A 90 -13.83 -0.99 9.77
CA GLY A 90 -14.21 -1.88 10.88
C GLY A 90 -13.63 -3.28 10.80
N GLY A 91 -12.35 -3.43 11.11
CA GLY A 91 -11.76 -4.67 11.63
C GLY A 91 -11.11 -4.35 12.98
N PRO A 92 -11.03 -5.30 13.94
CA PRO A 92 -10.87 -5.00 15.37
C PRO A 92 -9.70 -4.05 15.61
N HIS A 93 -10.05 -2.81 15.94
CA HIS A 93 -9.09 -1.75 16.17
C HIS A 93 -8.17 -2.06 17.38
N GLY A 94 -8.45 -3.08 18.18
CA GLY A 94 -7.68 -3.42 19.39
C GLY A 94 -6.31 -4.06 19.17
N GLU A 95 -6.14 -4.96 18.20
CA GLU A 95 -4.86 -5.71 18.05
C GLU A 95 -3.80 -4.93 17.29
N LEU A 96 -4.19 -4.13 16.29
CA LEU A 96 -3.21 -3.36 15.53
C LEU A 96 -2.60 -2.21 16.33
N PHE A 97 -3.23 -1.65 17.37
CA PHE A 97 -2.59 -0.61 18.21
C PHE A 97 -1.48 -1.13 19.11
N ALA A 98 -1.39 -2.44 19.35
CA ALA A 98 -0.35 -3.05 20.18
C ALA A 98 0.98 -3.26 19.44
N LEU A 99 0.96 -3.33 18.10
CA LEU A 99 2.16 -3.57 17.31
C LEU A 99 3.04 -2.33 17.18
N SER A 100 4.34 -2.52 17.38
CA SER A 100 5.34 -1.49 17.12
C SER A 100 5.37 -1.10 15.63
N ARG A 101 6.01 0.03 15.31
CA ARG A 101 6.24 0.45 13.92
C ARG A 101 6.95 -0.64 13.11
N LEU A 102 7.93 -1.31 13.72
CA LEU A 102 8.69 -2.40 13.07
C LEU A 102 7.84 -3.65 12.84
N ASP A 103 7.04 -4.08 13.82
CA ASP A 103 6.22 -5.29 13.69
C ASP A 103 5.19 -5.14 12.55
N ARG A 104 4.64 -3.91 12.38
CA ARG A 104 3.75 -3.60 11.26
C ARG A 104 4.46 -3.75 9.91
N LEU A 105 5.68 -3.25 9.79
CA LEU A 105 6.46 -3.38 8.56
C LEU A 105 6.86 -4.84 8.28
N GLN A 106 7.18 -5.63 9.30
CA GLN A 106 7.43 -7.06 9.18
C GLN A 106 6.18 -7.81 8.71
N LYS A 107 5.00 -7.45 9.25
CA LYS A 107 3.73 -8.01 8.80
C LYS A 107 3.46 -7.69 7.33
N VAL A 108 3.65 -6.44 6.91
CA VAL A 108 3.51 -6.06 5.49
C VAL A 108 4.48 -6.85 4.60
N GLU A 109 5.73 -7.04 5.01
CA GLU A 109 6.67 -7.87 4.26
C GLU A 109 6.16 -9.31 4.10
N SER A 110 5.69 -9.92 5.18
CA SER A 110 5.11 -11.26 5.15
C SER A 110 3.89 -11.33 4.23
N ASP A 111 3.01 -10.33 4.26
CA ASP A 111 1.84 -10.27 3.39
C ASP A 111 2.24 -10.19 1.91
N VAL A 112 3.25 -9.37 1.58
CA VAL A 112 3.79 -9.28 0.21
C VAL A 112 4.39 -10.62 -0.26
N GLN A 113 5.12 -11.32 0.62
CA GLN A 113 5.67 -12.65 0.31
C GLN A 113 4.56 -13.69 0.11
N GLN A 114 3.46 -13.62 0.88
CA GLN A 114 2.31 -14.51 0.68
C GLN A 114 1.61 -14.23 -0.65
N ILE A 115 1.51 -12.97 -1.08
CA ILE A 115 0.97 -12.63 -2.40
C ILE A 115 1.81 -13.27 -3.52
N GLU A 116 3.14 -13.34 -3.36
CA GLU A 116 4.01 -14.03 -4.34
C GLU A 116 3.66 -15.51 -4.47
N GLN A 117 3.37 -16.18 -3.35
CA GLN A 117 2.95 -17.58 -3.34
C GLN A 117 1.60 -17.76 -4.06
N LEU A 118 0.64 -16.86 -3.84
CA LEU A 118 -0.66 -16.90 -4.49
C LEU A 118 -0.56 -16.72 -6.01
N VAL A 119 0.30 -15.82 -6.48
CA VAL A 119 0.57 -15.63 -7.92
C VAL A 119 1.17 -16.89 -8.55
N THR A 120 1.88 -17.70 -7.77
CA THR A 120 2.52 -18.94 -8.23
C THR A 120 1.57 -20.15 -8.19
N GLY A 121 0.58 -20.14 -7.30
CA GLY A 121 -0.31 -21.27 -7.01
C GLY A 121 -1.69 -21.21 -7.67
N ASP A 122 -1.85 -20.52 -8.80
CA ASP A 122 -3.12 -20.34 -9.53
C ASP A 122 -4.29 -19.84 -8.67
N ALA A 123 -4.00 -19.01 -7.65
CA ALA A 123 -5.04 -18.42 -6.81
C ALA A 123 -5.95 -17.45 -7.59
N TYR A 124 -7.17 -17.24 -7.10
CA TYR A 124 -8.12 -16.31 -7.70
C TYR A 124 -7.56 -14.88 -7.70
N CYS A 125 -7.71 -14.20 -8.83
CA CYS A 125 -7.18 -12.84 -9.01
C CYS A 125 -7.74 -11.85 -7.97
N ILE A 126 -9.00 -12.03 -7.56
CA ILE A 126 -9.66 -11.19 -6.55
C ILE A 126 -8.94 -11.28 -5.20
N ASP A 127 -8.59 -12.49 -4.75
CA ASP A 127 -7.86 -12.69 -3.48
C ASP A 127 -6.48 -12.02 -3.49
N ILE A 128 -5.79 -12.10 -4.64
CA ILE A 128 -4.49 -11.46 -4.86
C ILE A 128 -4.62 -9.94 -4.75
N ILE A 129 -5.65 -9.35 -5.38
CA ILE A 129 -5.91 -7.91 -5.36
C ILE A 129 -6.26 -7.45 -3.94
N GLN A 130 -7.17 -8.13 -3.25
CA GLN A 130 -7.59 -7.78 -1.90
C GLN A 130 -6.42 -7.81 -0.92
N ARG A 131 -5.54 -8.83 -1.00
CA ARG A 131 -4.34 -8.89 -0.17
C ARG A 131 -3.36 -7.76 -0.47
N ALA A 132 -3.17 -7.40 -1.73
CA ALA A 132 -2.34 -6.25 -2.10
C ALA A 132 -2.90 -4.94 -1.52
N GLN A 133 -4.22 -4.75 -1.57
CA GLN A 133 -4.90 -3.60 -0.97
C GLN A 133 -4.79 -3.58 0.56
N GLN A 134 -4.88 -4.73 1.23
CA GLN A 134 -4.68 -4.84 2.68
C GLN A 134 -3.25 -4.43 3.09
N ALA A 135 -2.25 -4.91 2.36
CA ALA A 135 -0.85 -4.54 2.57
C ALA A 135 -0.65 -3.02 2.39
N LYS A 136 -1.26 -2.43 1.37
CA LYS A 136 -1.26 -0.98 1.14
C LYS A 136 -1.92 -0.22 2.29
N ALA A 137 -3.11 -0.63 2.71
CA ALA A 137 -3.84 0.00 3.82
C ALA A 137 -3.07 -0.07 5.16
N ALA A 138 -2.27 -1.12 5.36
CA ALA A 138 -1.36 -1.20 6.51
C ALA A 138 -0.22 -0.16 6.43
N LEU A 139 0.34 0.06 5.24
CA LEU A 139 1.34 1.10 4.99
C LEU A 139 0.76 2.52 5.12
N GLU A 140 -0.48 2.75 4.70
CA GLU A 140 -1.18 4.03 4.88
C GLU A 140 -1.31 4.38 6.37
N ARG A 141 -1.71 3.40 7.18
CA ARG A 141 -1.77 3.53 8.64
C ARG A 141 -0.39 3.76 9.26
N PHE A 142 0.65 3.10 8.76
CA PHE A 142 2.03 3.34 9.18
C PHE A 142 2.43 4.81 8.92
N ASN A 143 2.22 5.30 7.71
CA ASN A 143 2.55 6.68 7.33
C ASN A 143 1.75 7.71 8.15
N ALA A 144 0.46 7.47 8.37
CA ALA A 144 -0.35 8.34 9.22
C ALA A 144 0.23 8.45 10.64
N ARG A 145 0.77 7.34 11.18
CA ARG A 145 1.42 7.35 12.49
C ARG A 145 2.74 8.12 12.48
N VAL A 146 3.63 7.85 11.52
CA VAL A 146 4.91 8.57 11.39
C VAL A 146 4.69 10.07 11.20
N LEU A 147 3.71 10.46 10.38
CA LEU A 147 3.35 11.86 10.18
C LEU A 147 2.84 12.49 11.48
N SER A 148 1.97 11.79 12.22
CA SER A 148 1.48 12.26 13.52
C SER A 148 2.62 12.49 14.52
N ASP A 149 3.58 11.56 14.59
CA ASP A 149 4.75 11.69 15.47
C ASP A 149 5.65 12.86 15.04
N HIS A 150 5.85 13.07 13.73
CA HIS A 150 6.60 14.21 13.18
C HIS A 150 5.96 15.58 13.49
N LEU A 151 4.63 15.68 13.37
CA LEU A 151 3.88 16.90 13.71
C LEU A 151 3.97 17.21 15.21
N ASN A 152 3.89 16.20 16.07
CA ASN A 152 3.90 16.39 17.52
C ASN A 152 5.30 16.61 18.11
N GLY A 153 6.35 16.09 17.47
CA GLY A 153 7.74 16.33 17.89
C GLY A 153 8.38 17.46 17.09
N CYS A 154 8.90 17.14 15.91
CA CYS A 154 9.77 18.01 15.11
C CYS A 154 9.16 19.37 14.76
N ILE A 155 7.85 19.43 14.47
CA ILE A 155 7.17 20.67 14.12
C ILE A 155 6.87 21.51 15.37
N THR A 156 6.40 20.87 16.45
CA THR A 156 6.11 21.58 17.70
C THR A 156 7.37 22.25 18.25
N ASP A 157 8.53 21.59 18.16
CA ASP A 157 9.81 22.17 18.57
C ASP A 157 10.22 23.35 17.69
N ALA A 158 10.05 23.23 16.37
CA ALA A 158 10.38 24.32 15.44
C ALA A 158 9.48 25.54 15.62
N ILE A 159 8.17 25.34 15.86
CA ILE A 159 7.23 26.44 16.11
C ILE A 159 7.59 27.17 17.41
N ARG A 160 8.10 26.47 18.42
CA ARG A 160 8.55 27.07 19.69
C ARG A 160 9.89 27.79 19.57
N GLY A 161 10.80 27.32 18.72
CA GLY A 161 12.12 27.96 18.52
C GLY A 161 12.05 29.20 17.64
N ASP A 162 12.90 30.21 17.88
CA ASP A 162 12.80 31.53 17.22
C ASP A 162 13.24 31.57 15.73
N GLN A 163 13.66 30.44 15.18
CA GLN A 163 14.19 30.36 13.81
C GLN A 163 13.07 30.22 12.77
N VAL A 164 12.64 31.35 12.21
CA VAL A 164 11.64 31.40 11.13
C VAL A 164 12.04 30.52 9.94
N ALA A 165 13.32 30.51 9.55
CA ALA A 165 13.80 29.70 8.43
C ALA A 165 13.61 28.19 8.66
N GLU A 166 13.80 27.70 9.89
CA GLU A 166 13.59 26.29 10.25
C GLU A 166 12.09 25.93 10.19
N ARG A 167 11.23 26.81 10.71
CA ARG A 167 9.76 26.63 10.64
C ARG A 167 9.29 26.53 9.20
N GLU A 168 9.69 27.48 8.36
CA GLU A 168 9.30 27.48 6.95
C GLU A 168 9.83 26.26 6.19
N HIS A 169 11.05 25.82 6.49
CA HIS A 169 11.61 24.63 5.88
C HIS A 169 10.76 23.40 6.17
N LYS A 170 10.45 23.13 7.45
CA LYS A 170 9.65 21.97 7.84
C LYS A 170 8.21 22.03 7.30
N LEU A 171 7.61 23.21 7.22
CA LEU A 171 6.29 23.40 6.58
C LEU A 171 6.34 23.09 5.06
N ARG A 172 7.40 23.52 4.37
CA ARG A 172 7.59 23.20 2.95
C ARG A 172 7.74 21.70 2.73
N GLU A 173 8.44 21.00 3.60
CA GLU A 173 8.58 19.54 3.52
C GLU A 173 7.23 18.81 3.67
N LEU A 174 6.40 19.25 4.63
CA LEU A 174 5.04 18.73 4.77
C LEU A 174 4.20 18.97 3.51
N LEU A 175 4.24 20.18 2.95
CA LEU A 175 3.53 20.48 1.71
C LEU A 175 4.02 19.61 0.55
N GLN A 176 5.33 19.35 0.46
CA GLN A 176 5.90 18.44 -0.54
C GLN A 176 5.40 17.00 -0.36
N LEU A 177 5.20 16.51 0.87
CA LEU A 177 4.65 15.17 1.09
C LEU A 177 3.23 15.03 0.52
N PHE A 178 2.39 16.07 0.62
CA PHE A 178 1.04 16.06 0.05
C PHE A 178 1.05 16.17 -1.47
N THR A 179 1.94 16.98 -2.06
CA THR A 179 2.00 17.12 -3.52
C THR A 179 2.58 15.88 -4.19
N THR A 180 3.59 15.24 -3.58
CA THR A 180 4.22 14.03 -4.11
C THR A 180 3.28 12.82 -4.04
N ALA A 181 2.42 12.75 -3.02
CA ALA A 181 1.38 11.73 -2.94
C ALA A 181 0.41 11.79 -4.13
N ASN A 182 0.04 12.99 -4.57
CA ASN A 182 -0.89 13.18 -5.68
C ASN A 182 -0.25 12.95 -7.07
N THR A 183 1.05 13.22 -7.24
CA THR A 183 1.73 12.97 -8.53
C THR A 183 2.02 11.48 -8.76
N LEU A 184 2.27 10.69 -7.71
CA LEU A 184 2.42 9.23 -7.80
C LEU A 184 1.12 8.51 -8.17
N GLN A 185 -0.05 9.10 -7.91
CA GLN A 185 -1.36 8.57 -8.30
C GLN A 185 -1.74 8.87 -9.76
N ALA A 186 -1.01 9.78 -10.44
CA ALA A 186 -1.30 10.24 -11.81
C ALA A 186 -0.38 9.62 -12.90
N SER A 187 0.49 8.66 -12.54
CA SER A 187 1.54 8.08 -13.40
C SER A 187 1.46 6.54 -13.49
#